data_AF-A0A821AV12-F1
#
_entry.id   AF-A0A821AV12-F1
#
_cell.length_a   1.000
_cell.length_b   1.000
_cell.length_c   1.000
_cell.angle_alpha   90.00
_cell.angle_beta   90.00
_cell.angle_gamma   90.00
#
_symmetry.space_group_name_H-M   'P 1'
#
loop_
_entity.id
_entity.type
_entity.pdbx_description
1 polymer ?
#
loop_
_entity_poly.entity_id
_entity_poly.type
_entity_poly.pdbx_seq_one_letter_code
_entity_poly.pdbx_strand_id
1 'polypeptide(L)'
;ILTIRNFRQIRVHPTLNEFNTNGPLSSKDRQLAIMLLFEILIFIIFSLIGSILFVYTQRISNESKTIEQRALDFFLLDFGLNLVFIQASTSCYSNLIVSKSFRQNIQKPIWKIIPDHCRQKLVNHWPNMTSNSLNKTATAGTVQMRTQLAHT
;
A
#
# COMPACT_ATOMS: atom_id res chain seq x y z
N ILE A 1 -2.62 -33.67 24.91
CA ILE A 1 -1.33 -33.91 25.61
C ILE A 1 -0.23 -33.64 24.60
N LEU A 2 0.15 -32.36 24.46
CA LEU A 2 1.36 -31.72 25.00
C LEU A 2 2.54 -31.77 24.03
N THR A 3 2.61 -30.78 23.14
CA THR A 3 3.88 -30.29 22.59
C THR A 3 3.86 -28.78 22.57
N ILE A 4 4.00 -28.19 23.77
CA ILE A 4 4.38 -26.81 23.95
C ILE A 4 5.85 -26.72 23.52
N ARG A 5 6.06 -26.42 22.24
CA ARG A 5 7.39 -26.16 21.68
C ARG A 5 7.88 -24.81 22.21
N ASN A 6 8.78 -24.88 23.19
CA ASN A 6 9.93 -23.99 23.34
C ASN A 6 9.68 -22.52 22.99
N PHE A 7 8.95 -21.82 23.85
CA PHE A 7 9.05 -20.36 23.93
C PHE A 7 10.44 -20.04 24.49
N ARG A 8 11.44 -19.95 23.60
CA ARG A 8 12.72 -19.32 23.93
C ARG A 8 12.38 -17.90 24.37
N GLN A 9 12.40 -17.69 25.68
CA GLN A 9 12.31 -16.40 26.33
C GLN A 9 13.50 -15.57 25.84
N ILE A 10 13.29 -14.82 24.76
CA ILE A 10 14.20 -13.76 24.33
C ILE A 10 14.12 -12.74 25.47
N ARG A 11 15.11 -12.76 26.37
CA ARG A 11 15.33 -11.65 27.29
C ARG A 11 15.69 -10.46 26.42
N VAL A 12 14.69 -9.70 26.02
CA VAL A 12 14.87 -8.35 25.51
C VAL A 12 15.31 -7.54 26.73
N HIS A 13 16.62 -7.41 26.92
CA HIS A 13 17.11 -6.35 27.78
C HIS A 13 16.58 -5.04 27.18
N PRO A 14 15.81 -4.23 27.92
CA PRO A 14 15.54 -2.88 27.48
C PRO A 14 16.87 -2.14 27.64
N THR A 15 17.70 -2.16 26.60
CA THR A 15 18.63 -1.05 26.40
C THR A 15 17.74 0.16 26.23
N LEU A 16 17.64 0.95 27.30
CA LEU A 16 17.25 2.36 27.26
C LEU A 16 18.25 3.06 26.33
N ASN A 17 18.13 2.81 25.03
CA ASN A 17 18.72 3.67 24.03
C ASN A 17 17.94 4.96 24.17
N GLU A 18 18.62 5.96 24.71
CA GLU A 18 18.27 7.36 24.65
C GLU A 18 17.47 7.62 23.37
N PHE A 19 16.24 8.08 23.53
CA PHE A 19 15.49 8.73 22.46
C PHE A 19 16.22 10.03 22.16
N ASN A 20 17.37 9.94 21.49
CA ASN A 20 18.06 11.07 20.92
C ASN A 20 17.27 11.48 19.67
N THR A 21 16.20 12.23 19.90
CA THR A 21 15.29 12.77 18.88
C THR A 21 15.94 13.80 17.95
N ASN A 22 17.25 14.02 18.07
CA ASN A 22 18.00 15.04 17.34
C ASN A 22 18.84 14.47 16.19
N GLY A 23 18.70 13.17 15.87
CA GLY A 23 19.30 12.58 14.67
C GLY A 23 18.59 13.04 13.40
N PRO A 24 19.30 13.27 12.27
CA PRO A 24 18.65 13.60 11.00
C PRO A 24 17.69 12.47 10.61
N LEU A 25 16.41 12.81 10.38
CA LEU A 25 15.41 11.85 9.93
C LEU A 25 15.96 11.06 8.74
N SER A 26 15.78 9.73 8.77
CA SER A 26 16.13 8.89 7.64
C SER A 26 15.39 9.39 6.40
N SER A 27 16.03 9.37 5.23
CA SER A 27 15.40 9.78 3.96
C SER A 27 14.10 9.00 3.68
N LYS A 28 13.99 7.77 4.20
CA LYS A 28 12.79 6.94 4.15
C LYS A 28 11.64 7.49 5.00
N ASP A 29 11.94 7.97 6.20
CA ASP A 29 10.93 8.52 7.12
C ASP A 29 10.38 9.83 6.57
N ARG A 30 11.25 10.66 5.97
CA ARG A 30 10.82 11.88 5.27
C ARG A 30 9.93 11.56 4.06
N GLN A 31 10.24 10.52 3.29
CA GLN A 31 9.41 10.10 2.16
C GLN A 31 8.02 9.63 2.63
N LEU A 32 7.97 8.85 3.71
CA LEU A 32 6.72 8.40 4.32
C LEU A 32 5.88 9.57 4.84
N ALA A 33 6.51 10.52 5.54
CA ALA A 33 5.83 11.71 6.06
C ALA A 33 5.24 12.57 4.93
N ILE A 34 5.98 12.78 3.84
CA ILE A 34 5.49 13.54 2.68
C ILE A 34 4.30 12.82 2.03
N MET A 35 4.36 11.49 1.89
CA MET A 35 3.25 10.71 1.33
C MET A 35 2.00 10.82 2.18
N LEU A 36 2.13 10.68 3.50
CA LEU A 36 1.04 10.80 4.44
C LEU A 36 0.43 12.21 4.40
N LEU A 37 1.28 13.24 4.29
CA LEU A 37 0.83 14.63 4.12
C LEU A 37 -0.02 14.79 2.84
N PHE A 38 0.43 14.26 1.70
CA PHE A 38 -0.34 14.29 0.47
C PHE A 38 -1.67 13.54 0.59
N GLU A 39 -1.67 12.38 1.25
CA GLU A 39 -2.89 11.60 1.46
C GLU A 39 -3.90 12.35 2.35
N ILE A 40 -3.43 13.03 3.40
CA ILE A 40 -4.26 13.88 4.27
C ILE A 40 -4.82 15.07 3.47
N LEU A 41 -4.00 15.73 2.63
CA LEU A 41 -4.45 16.86 1.83
C LEU A 41 -5.53 16.44 0.82
N ILE A 42 -5.32 15.32 0.12
CA ILE A 42 -6.32 14.73 -0.77
C ILE A 42 -7.58 14.40 0.05
N PHE A 43 -7.44 13.75 1.20
CA PHE A 43 -8.57 13.43 2.06
C PHE A 43 -9.40 14.66 2.44
N ILE A 44 -8.75 15.75 2.86
CA ILE A 44 -9.43 16.99 3.25
C ILE A 44 -10.19 17.58 2.05
N ILE A 45 -9.56 17.68 0.88
CA ILE A 45 -10.19 18.27 -0.32
C ILE A 45 -11.44 17.50 -0.70
N PHE A 46 -11.34 16.18 -0.84
CA PHE A 46 -12.47 15.34 -1.25
C PHE A 46 -13.57 15.28 -0.19
N SER A 47 -13.20 15.20 1.11
CA SER A 47 -14.17 15.19 2.21
C SER A 47 -14.94 16.51 2.34
N LEU A 48 -14.28 17.64 2.10
CA LEU A 48 -14.93 18.96 2.10
C LEU A 48 -15.97 19.07 0.98
N ILE A 49 -15.61 18.65 -0.24
CA ILE A 49 -16.55 18.65 -1.38
C ILE A 49 -17.77 17.78 -1.07
N GLY A 50 -17.56 16.57 -0.53
CA GLY A 50 -18.64 15.67 -0.13
C GLY A 50 -19.53 16.28 0.96
N SER A 51 -18.95 16.95 1.95
CA SER A 51 -19.70 17.60 3.04
C SER A 51 -20.55 18.76 2.54
N ILE A 52 -20.03 19.57 1.60
CA ILE A 52 -20.77 20.67 0.97
C ILE A 52 -21.97 20.12 0.18
N LEU A 53 -21.75 19.09 -0.63
CA LEU A 53 -22.82 18.43 -1.39
C LEU A 53 -23.89 17.85 -0.47
N PHE A 54 -23.49 17.22 0.63
CA PHE A 54 -24.42 16.67 1.61
C PHE A 54 -25.31 17.76 2.24
N VAL A 55 -24.71 18.85 2.72
CA VAL A 55 -25.45 19.99 3.30
C VAL A 55 -26.39 20.61 2.26
N TYR A 56 -25.93 20.76 1.01
CA TYR A 56 -26.73 21.24 -0.10
C TYR A 56 -27.96 20.35 -0.32
N THR A 57 -27.79 19.02 -0.40
CA THR A 57 -28.92 18.10 -0.56
C THR A 57 -29.91 18.13 0.60
N GLN A 58 -29.43 18.29 1.84
CA GLN A 58 -30.30 18.41 3.01
C GLN A 58 -31.15 19.67 2.96
N ARG A 59 -30.54 20.82 2.62
CA ARG A 59 -31.24 22.11 2.58
C ARG A 59 -32.40 22.11 1.58
N ILE A 60 -32.21 21.51 0.42
CA ILE A 60 -33.14 21.63 -0.71
C ILE A 60 -34.09 20.43 -0.80
N SER A 61 -34.05 19.52 0.16
CA SER A 61 -34.96 18.38 0.26
C SER A 61 -36.43 18.79 0.45
N ASN A 62 -36.67 19.99 0.98
CA ASN A 62 -38.01 20.50 1.33
C ASN A 62 -38.62 21.45 0.28
N GLU A 63 -37.94 21.73 -0.83
CA GLU A 63 -38.43 22.66 -1.86
C GLU A 63 -39.11 21.91 -3.02
N SER A 64 -40.17 22.49 -3.57
CA SER A 64 -40.79 21.98 -4.79
C SER A 64 -39.89 22.29 -6.00
N LYS A 65 -39.34 21.26 -6.63
CA LYS A 65 -38.41 21.39 -7.75
C LYS A 65 -39.04 21.03 -9.09
N THR A 66 -38.54 21.65 -10.16
CA THR A 66 -38.79 21.19 -11.52
C THR A 66 -38.10 19.84 -11.77
N ILE A 67 -38.54 19.13 -12.82
CA ILE A 67 -37.93 17.84 -13.22
C ILE A 67 -36.43 18.03 -13.54
N GLU A 68 -36.08 19.13 -14.21
CA GLU A 68 -34.71 19.47 -14.58
C GLU A 68 -33.82 19.71 -13.36
N GLN A 69 -34.32 20.44 -12.37
CA GLN A 69 -33.60 20.67 -11.11
C GLN A 69 -33.35 19.36 -10.36
N ARG A 70 -34.37 18.49 -10.31
CA ARG A 70 -34.23 17.16 -9.68
C ARG A 70 -33.20 16.30 -10.40
N ALA A 71 -33.14 16.33 -11.72
CA ALA A 71 -32.11 15.62 -12.49
C ALA A 71 -30.70 16.14 -12.16
N LEU A 72 -30.54 17.47 -12.02
CA LEU A 72 -29.27 18.09 -11.65
C LEU A 72 -28.84 17.68 -10.24
N ASP A 73 -29.77 17.62 -9.28
CA ASP A 73 -29.46 17.14 -7.93
C ASP A 73 -28.97 15.69 -7.93
N PHE A 74 -29.63 14.81 -8.70
CA PHE A 74 -29.20 13.41 -8.83
C PHE A 74 -27.80 13.31 -9.44
N PHE A 75 -27.52 14.09 -10.47
CA PHE A 75 -26.20 14.16 -11.06
C PHE A 75 -25.14 14.63 -10.04
N LEU A 76 -25.43 15.67 -9.26
CA LEU A 76 -24.52 16.17 -8.22
C LEU A 76 -24.28 15.13 -7.12
N LEU A 77 -25.31 14.39 -6.73
CA LEU A 77 -25.21 13.33 -5.72
C LEU A 77 -24.36 12.16 -6.24
N ASP A 78 -24.59 11.72 -7.47
CA ASP A 78 -23.80 10.66 -8.10
C ASP A 78 -22.35 11.10 -8.31
N PHE A 79 -22.12 12.34 -8.74
CA PHE A 79 -20.79 12.92 -8.84
C PHE A 79 -20.08 12.96 -7.48
N GLY A 80 -20.78 13.35 -6.41
CA GLY A 80 -20.27 13.34 -5.04
C GLY A 80 -19.87 11.95 -4.56
N LEU A 81 -20.69 10.92 -4.84
CA LEU A 81 -20.36 9.54 -4.52
C LEU A 81 -19.13 9.03 -5.29
N ASN A 82 -19.05 9.35 -6.58
CA ASN A 82 -17.90 8.99 -7.42
C ASN A 82 -16.59 9.62 -6.91
N LEU A 83 -16.63 10.85 -6.40
CA LEU A 83 -15.46 11.50 -5.79
C LEU A 83 -14.92 10.71 -4.58
N VAL A 84 -15.79 10.13 -3.76
CA VAL A 84 -15.36 9.29 -2.62
C VAL A 84 -14.65 8.02 -3.10
N PHE A 85 -15.15 7.39 -4.17
CA PHE A 85 -14.48 6.22 -4.75
C PHE A 85 -13.13 6.58 -5.37
N ILE A 86 -13.03 7.72 -6.04
CA ILE A 86 -11.77 8.24 -6.59
C ILE A 86 -10.77 8.44 -5.46
N GLN A 87 -11.16 9.08 -4.36
CA GLN A 87 -10.30 9.27 -3.19
C GLN A 87 -9.77 7.94 -2.64
N ALA A 88 -10.65 6.96 -2.42
CA ALA A 88 -10.27 5.64 -1.92
C ALA A 88 -9.29 4.92 -2.86
N SER A 89 -9.51 5.02 -4.18
CA SER A 89 -8.60 4.44 -5.18
C SER A 89 -7.24 5.15 -5.22
N THR A 90 -7.22 6.47 -5.02
CA THR A 90 -6.00 7.30 -5.04
C THR A 90 -5.04 6.92 -3.91
N SER A 91 -5.56 6.56 -2.73
CA SER A 91 -4.75 6.00 -1.64
C SER A 91 -4.03 4.71 -2.04
N CYS A 92 -4.64 3.85 -2.85
CA CYS A 92 -3.96 2.65 -3.35
C CYS A 92 -2.81 3.03 -4.31
N TYR A 93 -3.06 3.97 -5.23
CA TYR A 93 -2.04 4.43 -6.18
C TYR A 93 -0.89 5.18 -5.50
N SER A 94 -1.17 6.02 -4.50
CA SER A 94 -0.12 6.73 -3.74
C SER A 94 0.82 5.74 -3.05
N ASN A 95 0.26 4.71 -2.40
CA ASN A 95 1.02 3.61 -1.80
C ASN A 95 1.88 2.87 -2.83
N LEU A 96 1.32 2.61 -4.02
CA LEU A 96 2.00 1.90 -5.11
C LEU A 96 3.14 2.72 -5.73
N ILE A 97 3.00 4.04 -5.85
CA ILE A 97 4.01 4.94 -6.44
C ILE A 97 5.13 5.27 -5.45
N VAL A 98 4.83 5.44 -4.17
CA VAL A 98 5.82 5.90 -3.19
C VAL A 98 6.57 4.73 -2.55
N SER A 99 5.87 3.68 -2.11
CA SER A 99 6.46 2.64 -1.28
C SER A 99 7.08 1.52 -2.10
N LYS A 100 8.42 1.48 -2.15
CA LYS A 100 9.17 0.34 -2.71
C LYS A 100 8.80 -0.97 -2.00
N SER A 101 8.61 -0.93 -0.68
CA SER A 101 8.23 -2.11 0.11
C SER A 101 6.85 -2.63 -0.26
N PHE A 102 5.88 -1.73 -0.48
CA PHE A 102 4.53 -2.09 -0.92
C PHE A 102 4.56 -2.74 -2.30
N ARG A 103 5.29 -2.17 -3.27
CA ARG A 103 5.49 -2.78 -4.59
C ARG A 103 6.10 -4.17 -4.51
N GLN A 104 7.13 -4.36 -3.69
CA GLN A 104 7.76 -5.68 -3.51
C GLN A 104 6.80 -6.70 -2.90
N ASN A 105 5.94 -6.28 -1.97
CA ASN A 105 4.96 -7.17 -1.34
C ASN A 105 3.80 -7.53 -2.28
N ILE A 106 3.36 -6.61 -3.15
CA ILE A 106 2.34 -6.88 -4.17
C ILE A 106 2.90 -7.72 -5.32
N GLN A 107 4.14 -7.49 -5.74
CA GLN A 107 4.76 -8.26 -6.81
C GLN A 107 4.87 -9.74 -6.48
N LYS A 108 5.23 -10.11 -5.24
CA LYS A 108 5.40 -11.52 -4.83
C LYS A 108 4.18 -12.42 -5.14
N PRO A 109 2.95 -12.10 -4.70
CA PRO A 109 1.77 -12.90 -5.03
C PRO A 109 1.38 -12.80 -6.51
N ILE A 110 1.51 -11.63 -7.14
CA ILE A 110 1.22 -11.47 -8.57
C ILE A 110 2.11 -12.41 -9.40
N TRP A 111 3.41 -12.44 -9.11
CA TRP A 111 4.32 -13.36 -9.78
C TRP A 111 3.87 -14.81 -9.59
N LYS A 112 3.45 -15.24 -8.39
CA LYS A 112 2.97 -16.61 -8.13
C LYS A 112 1.75 -17.01 -8.97
N ILE A 113 0.90 -16.06 -9.35
CA ILE A 113 -0.32 -16.32 -10.14
C ILE A 113 0.01 -16.39 -11.64
N ILE A 114 1.04 -15.68 -12.11
CA ILE A 114 1.44 -15.65 -13.52
C ILE A 114 2.08 -16.99 -13.92
N PRO A 115 1.59 -17.68 -14.98
CA PRO A 115 2.21 -18.88 -15.53
C PRO A 115 3.65 -18.65 -16.00
N ASP A 116 4.52 -19.65 -15.82
CA ASP A 116 5.96 -19.53 -16.05
C ASP A 116 6.34 -19.10 -17.48
N HIS A 117 5.55 -19.48 -18.49
CA HIS A 117 5.76 -19.10 -19.88
C HIS A 117 5.52 -17.59 -20.13
N CYS A 118 4.61 -16.95 -19.39
CA CYS A 118 4.40 -15.50 -19.43
C CYS A 118 5.48 -14.76 -18.64
N ARG A 119 5.98 -15.38 -17.57
CA ARG A 119 7.07 -14.86 -16.74
C ARG A 119 8.34 -14.60 -17.55
N GLN A 120 8.77 -15.57 -18.36
CA GLN A 120 9.98 -15.43 -19.18
C GLN A 120 9.88 -14.29 -20.20
N LYS A 121 8.72 -14.08 -20.84
CA LYS A 121 8.50 -12.94 -21.73
C LYS A 121 8.61 -11.59 -21.02
N LEU A 122 8.07 -11.49 -19.81
CA LEU A 122 8.15 -10.28 -18.98
C LEU A 122 9.58 -9.95 -18.54
N VAL A 123 10.37 -10.97 -18.16
CA VAL A 123 11.78 -10.78 -17.76
C VAL A 123 12.63 -10.28 -18.92
N ASN A 124 12.41 -10.81 -20.13
CA ASN A 124 13.14 -10.39 -21.33
C ASN A 124 12.81 -8.95 -21.75
N HIS A 125 11.61 -8.45 -21.40
CA HIS A 125 11.17 -7.09 -21.76
C HIS A 125 11.48 -6.05 -20.67
N TRP A 126 11.60 -6.45 -19.40
CA TRP A 126 11.88 -5.56 -18.26
C TRP A 126 12.99 -6.10 -17.34
N PRO A 127 14.26 -6.11 -17.80
CA PRO A 127 15.37 -6.74 -17.07
C PRO A 127 15.68 -6.09 -15.72
N ASN A 128 15.29 -4.82 -15.51
CA ASN A 128 15.56 -4.08 -14.28
C ASN A 128 14.65 -4.43 -13.09
N MET A 129 13.59 -5.23 -13.29
CA MET A 129 12.65 -5.58 -12.20
C MET A 129 13.06 -6.80 -11.37
N THR A 130 14.02 -7.61 -11.83
CA THR A 130 14.30 -8.95 -11.26
C THR A 130 15.57 -9.07 -10.42
N SER A 131 16.47 -8.08 -10.46
CA SER A 131 17.82 -8.20 -9.89
C SER A 131 17.88 -8.37 -8.36
N ASN A 132 16.84 -7.96 -7.62
CA ASN A 132 16.85 -8.01 -6.15
C ASN A 132 16.10 -9.19 -5.52
N SER A 133 15.23 -9.90 -6.24
CA SER A 133 14.47 -11.03 -5.66
C SER A 133 15.08 -12.41 -5.97
N LEU A 134 15.70 -12.58 -7.13
CA LEU A 134 16.25 -13.87 -7.57
C LEU A 134 17.60 -14.22 -6.92
N ASN A 135 18.41 -13.23 -6.57
CA ASN A 135 19.72 -13.45 -5.93
C ASN A 135 19.63 -14.01 -4.51
N LYS A 136 18.50 -13.81 -3.80
CA LYS A 136 18.28 -14.39 -2.46
C LYS A 136 17.84 -15.86 -2.49
N THR A 137 17.13 -16.28 -3.54
CA THR A 137 16.73 -17.69 -3.71
C THR A 137 17.87 -18.55 -4.27
N ALA A 138 18.73 -17.99 -5.13
CA ALA A 138 19.89 -18.71 -5.64
C ALA A 138 20.91 -19.06 -4.55
N THR A 139 21.14 -18.15 -3.59
CA THR A 139 22.04 -18.38 -2.44
C THR A 139 21.49 -19.38 -1.43
N ALA A 140 20.17 -19.44 -1.23
CA ALA A 140 19.55 -20.45 -0.36
C ALA A 140 19.72 -21.88 -0.90
N GLY A 141 19.61 -22.07 -2.23
CA GLY A 141 19.82 -23.38 -2.87
C GLY A 141 21.28 -23.85 -2.89
N THR A 142 22.25 -22.92 -3.04
CA THR A 142 23.68 -23.29 -3.04
C THR A 142 24.19 -23.65 -1.65
N VAL A 143 23.65 -23.05 -0.59
CA VAL A 143 23.99 -23.42 0.79
C VAL A 143 23.45 -24.81 1.14
N GLN A 144 22.24 -25.16 0.67
CA GLN A 144 21.68 -26.50 0.90
C GLN A 144 22.47 -27.61 0.19
N MET A 145 22.93 -27.39 -1.06
CA MET A 145 23.78 -28.36 -1.76
C MET A 145 25.17 -28.52 -1.15
N ARG A 146 25.78 -27.46 -0.60
CA ARG A 146 27.09 -27.57 0.07
C ARG A 146 27.03 -28.31 1.41
N THR A 147 25.86 -28.36 2.07
CA THR A 147 25.73 -29.06 3.36
C THR A 147 25.50 -30.57 3.17
N GLN A 148 25.00 -31.01 2.01
CA GLN A 148 24.85 -32.45 1.71
C GLN A 148 26.17 -33.11 1.24
N LEU A 149 27.08 -32.35 0.64
CA LEU A 149 28.40 -32.85 0.21
C LEU A 149 29.44 -32.95 1.35
N ALA A 150 29.11 -32.48 2.55
CA ALA A 150 30.00 -32.55 3.73
C ALA A 150 29.72 -33.77 4.64
N HIS A 151 28.82 -34.67 4.24
CA HIS A 151 28.41 -35.86 5.01
C HIS A 151 28.64 -37.19 4.26
N THR A 152 29.50 -37.19 3.25
CA THR A 152 30.05 -38.38 2.57
C THR A 152 31.56 -38.29 2.58
#